data_AF-A0A841GEC8-F1
#
_entry.id   AF-A0A841GEC8-F1
#
_cell.length_a   1.000
_cell.length_b   1.000
_cell.length_c   1.000
_cell.angle_alpha   90.00
_cell.angle_beta   90.00
_cell.angle_gamma   90.00
#
_symmetry.space_group_name_H-M   'P 1'
#
loop_
_entity.id
_entity.type
_entity.pdbx_description
1 polymer ?
#
loop_
_entity_poly.entity_id
_entity_poly.type
_entity_poly.pdbx_seq_one_letter_code
_entity_poly.pdbx_strand_id
1 'polypeptide(L)'
;MVSTSDYIIKELQRYKSYWQEILKRKIHLDFVNGEIIIQFTLKNGAVVIFNKNSMHSPEILDELTIEKKRRMWNKIRRIEYWLQLLPLRQREAIFWRIINHDFELCNSVECSGLKYKTLSYREIAQKMNLNEKTVWTYVQEGVEKLAEKVSYIDKPPQK
;
A
#
# COMPACT_ATOMS: atom_id res chain seq x y z
N MET A 1 -13.02 -3.05 20.30
CA MET A 1 -11.67 -2.48 20.04
C MET A 1 -11.28 -2.84 18.62
N VAL A 2 -10.71 -1.91 17.84
CA VAL A 2 -10.13 -2.25 16.53
C VAL A 2 -8.77 -2.89 16.79
N SER A 3 -8.48 -4.08 16.26
CA SER A 3 -7.18 -4.72 16.47
C SER A 3 -6.07 -3.93 15.76
N THR A 4 -4.82 -4.03 16.22
CA THR A 4 -3.67 -3.41 15.54
C THR A 4 -3.57 -3.88 14.08
N SER A 5 -3.88 -5.15 13.83
CA SER A 5 -3.93 -5.73 12.49
C SER A 5 -4.98 -5.06 11.61
N ASP A 6 -6.20 -4.84 12.10
CA ASP A 6 -7.26 -4.14 11.36
C ASP A 6 -6.87 -2.70 11.02
N TYR A 7 -6.19 -2.01 11.95
CA TYR A 7 -5.66 -0.67 11.70
C TYR A 7 -4.62 -0.65 10.57
N ILE A 8 -3.67 -1.58 10.61
CA ILE A 8 -2.61 -1.70 9.59
C ILE A 8 -3.21 -2.00 8.23
N ILE A 9 -4.09 -3.00 8.15
CA ILE A 9 -4.78 -3.39 6.90
C ILE A 9 -5.52 -2.18 6.32
N LYS A 10 -6.23 -1.43 7.16
CA LYS A 10 -6.95 -0.22 6.75
C LYS A 10 -6.02 0.87 6.22
N GLU A 11 -4.87 1.09 6.85
CA GLU A 11 -3.90 2.08 6.37
C GLU A 11 -3.21 1.63 5.07
N LEU A 12 -2.83 0.35 4.95
CA LEU A 12 -2.27 -0.23 3.72
C LEU A 12 -3.24 -0.07 2.54
N GLN A 13 -4.53 -0.30 2.76
CA GLN A 13 -5.56 -0.10 1.73
C GLN A 13 -5.72 1.34 1.26
N ARG A 14 -5.30 2.31 2.07
CA ARG A 14 -5.34 3.74 1.72
C ARG A 14 -4.09 4.23 1.03
N TYR A 15 -3.03 3.42 0.93
CA TYR A 15 -1.76 3.79 0.34
C TYR A 15 -1.91 4.47 -1.04
N LYS A 16 -2.67 3.84 -1.95
CA LYS A 16 -2.96 4.40 -3.28
C LYS A 16 -3.69 5.74 -3.21
N SER A 17 -4.68 5.87 -2.33
CA SER A 17 -5.44 7.11 -2.16
C SER A 17 -4.55 8.27 -1.69
N TYR A 18 -3.59 8.01 -0.82
CA TYR A 18 -2.63 9.02 -0.37
C TYR A 18 -1.78 9.55 -1.52
N TRP A 19 -1.33 8.66 -2.41
CA TRP A 19 -0.61 9.07 -3.61
C TRP A 19 -1.46 9.85 -4.60
N GLN A 20 -2.72 9.45 -4.82
CA GLN A 20 -3.63 10.19 -5.68
C GLN A 20 -3.96 11.59 -5.15
N GLU A 21 -4.07 11.76 -3.83
CA GLU A 21 -4.25 13.07 -3.19
C GLU A 21 -3.03 13.98 -3.42
N ILE A 22 -1.81 13.43 -3.36
CA ILE A 22 -0.58 14.20 -3.62
C ILE A 22 -0.48 14.57 -5.11
N LEU A 23 -0.67 13.60 -6.00
CA LEU A 23 -0.45 13.75 -7.44
C LEU A 23 -1.64 14.34 -8.20
N LYS A 24 -2.79 14.49 -7.53
CA LYS A 24 -4.07 14.97 -8.06
C LYS A 24 -4.47 14.29 -9.38
N ARG A 25 -4.23 12.98 -9.49
CA ARG A 25 -4.51 12.20 -10.71
C ARG A 25 -4.77 10.72 -10.41
N LYS A 26 -5.34 10.03 -11.40
CA LYS A 26 -5.43 8.56 -11.39
C LYS A 26 -4.04 7.96 -11.56
N ILE A 27 -3.74 6.96 -10.74
CA ILE A 27 -2.47 6.23 -10.77
C ILE A 27 -2.75 4.74 -10.79
N HIS A 28 -1.78 3.98 -11.28
CA HIS A 28 -1.66 2.55 -11.12
C HIS A 28 -0.46 2.26 -10.20
N LEU A 29 -0.60 1.24 -9.36
CA LEU A 29 0.49 0.76 -8.52
C LEU A 29 0.87 -0.62 -9.01
N ASP A 30 2.17 -0.88 -9.09
CA ASP A 30 2.71 -2.20 -9.43
C ASP A 30 3.89 -2.50 -8.49
N PHE A 31 4.36 -3.74 -8.45
CA PHE A 31 5.45 -4.19 -7.59
C PHE A 31 6.56 -4.82 -8.42
N VAL A 32 7.69 -4.13 -8.48
CA VAL A 32 8.82 -4.51 -9.32
C VAL A 32 10.10 -4.45 -8.50
N ASN A 33 10.89 -5.53 -8.53
CA ASN A 33 12.19 -5.62 -7.85
C ASN A 33 12.16 -5.25 -6.36
N GLY A 34 11.07 -5.55 -5.66
CA GLY A 34 10.93 -5.28 -4.22
C GLY A 34 10.44 -3.89 -3.85
N GLU A 35 10.11 -3.07 -4.86
CA GLU A 35 9.60 -1.72 -4.70
C GLU A 35 8.21 -1.58 -5.33
N ILE A 36 7.38 -0.75 -4.69
CA ILE A 36 6.11 -0.33 -5.28
C ILE A 36 6.40 0.80 -6.27
N ILE A 37 6.13 0.57 -7.55
CA ILE A 37 6.22 1.58 -8.59
C ILE A 37 4.87 2.27 -8.77
N ILE A 38 4.90 3.55 -9.14
CA ILE A 38 3.70 4.37 -9.35
C ILE A 38 3.70 4.79 -10.80
N GLN A 39 2.63 4.47 -11.51
CA GLN A 39 2.48 4.75 -12.92
C GLN A 39 1.25 5.61 -13.17
N PHE A 40 1.31 6.51 -14.15
CA PHE A 40 0.13 7.21 -14.65
C PHE A 40 0.27 7.55 -16.13
N THR A 41 -0.86 7.68 -16.80
CA THR A 41 -0.94 8.06 -18.22
C THR A 41 -1.12 9.57 -18.34
N LEU A 42 -0.32 10.20 -19.18
CA LEU A 42 -0.46 11.60 -19.56
C LEU A 42 -1.58 11.78 -20.60
N LYS A 43 -2.02 13.02 -20.84
CA LYS A 43 -3.07 13.32 -21.83
C LYS A 43 -2.73 12.85 -23.25
N ASN A 44 -1.45 12.77 -23.59
CA ASN A 44 -0.94 12.29 -24.88
C ASN A 44 -0.80 10.75 -24.94
N GLY A 45 -1.29 10.01 -23.94
CA GLY A 45 -1.20 8.55 -23.89
C GLY A 45 0.13 8.01 -23.37
N ALA A 46 1.14 8.85 -23.13
CA ALA A 46 2.43 8.40 -22.61
C ALA A 46 2.29 7.89 -21.17
N VAL A 47 2.86 6.71 -20.89
CA VAL A 47 2.95 6.15 -19.54
C VAL A 47 4.20 6.69 -18.86
N VAL A 48 4.02 7.25 -17.66
CA VAL A 48 5.11 7.79 -16.84
C VAL A 48 5.24 6.98 -15.56
N ILE A 49 6.46 6.56 -15.25
CA ILE A 49 6.82 6.01 -13.94
C ILE A 49 7.25 7.19 -13.06
N PHE A 50 6.53 7.40 -11.97
CA PHE A 50 6.81 8.49 -11.04
C PHE A 50 8.07 8.18 -10.22
N ASN A 51 9.04 9.10 -10.26
CA ASN A 51 10.24 9.02 -9.43
C ASN A 51 9.92 9.50 -8.01
N LYS A 52 9.77 8.58 -7.04
CA LYS A 52 9.49 8.93 -5.64
C LYS A 52 10.52 9.86 -5.03
N ASN A 53 11.77 9.82 -5.48
CA ASN A 53 12.84 10.68 -4.96
C ASN A 53 12.58 12.16 -5.24
N SER A 54 11.77 12.49 -6.25
CA SER A 54 11.39 13.87 -6.52
C SER A 54 10.59 14.49 -5.35
N MET A 55 9.95 13.68 -4.50
CA MET A 55 9.26 14.17 -3.29
C MET A 55 10.18 14.80 -2.25
N HIS A 56 11.51 14.61 -2.37
CA HIS A 56 12.51 15.28 -1.56
C HIS A 56 12.93 16.65 -2.10
N SER A 57 12.47 17.03 -3.31
CA SER A 57 12.79 18.33 -3.88
C SER A 57 11.88 19.44 -3.32
N PRO A 58 12.43 20.62 -2.97
CA PRO A 58 11.66 21.74 -2.43
C PRO A 58 10.51 22.18 -3.35
N GLU A 59 10.72 22.12 -4.66
CA GLU A 59 9.79 22.59 -5.70
C GLU A 59 8.46 21.80 -5.76
N ILE A 60 8.43 20.53 -5.32
CA ILE A 60 7.18 19.73 -5.28
C ILE A 60 6.34 20.06 -4.03
N LEU A 61 6.97 20.63 -3.01
CA LEU A 61 6.35 21.01 -1.76
C LEU A 61 5.87 22.46 -1.74
N ASP A 62 6.21 23.28 -2.73
CA ASP A 62 5.84 24.69 -2.72
C ASP A 62 4.47 25.00 -3.33
N GLU A 63 3.76 25.83 -2.57
CA GLU A 63 2.48 26.50 -2.78
C GLU A 63 1.20 25.64 -2.94
N LEU A 64 0.37 25.71 -1.88
CA LEU A 64 -1.05 25.31 -1.80
C LEU A 64 -1.38 23.83 -1.54
N THR A 65 -0.75 23.28 -0.49
CA THR A 65 -1.36 22.90 0.82
C THR A 65 -0.32 22.07 1.58
N ILE A 66 0.77 22.74 1.99
CA ILE A 66 1.96 22.12 2.61
C ILE A 66 1.53 21.12 3.69
N GLU A 67 0.59 21.49 4.55
CA GLU A 67 0.19 20.62 5.65
C GLU A 67 -0.58 19.37 5.20
N LYS A 68 -1.55 19.48 4.27
CA LYS A 68 -2.33 18.32 3.81
C LYS A 68 -1.45 17.37 3.00
N LYS A 69 -0.64 17.88 2.06
CA LYS A 69 0.32 17.08 1.29
C LYS A 69 1.36 16.45 2.21
N ARG A 70 1.91 17.19 3.18
CA ARG A 70 2.86 16.67 4.18
C ARG A 70 2.24 15.60 5.06
N ARG A 71 0.98 15.75 5.51
CA ARG A 71 0.24 14.72 6.25
C ARG A 71 0.06 13.45 5.40
N MET A 72 -0.28 13.57 4.12
CA MET A 72 -0.38 12.39 3.23
C MET A 72 0.99 11.75 3.00
N TRP A 73 2.02 12.56 2.79
CA TRP A 73 3.39 12.10 2.61
C TRP A 73 3.92 11.35 3.83
N ASN A 74 3.68 11.85 5.04
CA ASN A 74 4.04 11.16 6.28
C ASN A 74 3.35 9.80 6.39
N LYS A 75 2.09 9.68 5.97
CA LYS A 75 1.37 8.40 5.95
C LYS A 75 1.97 7.42 4.93
N ILE A 76 2.34 7.90 3.75
CA ILE A 76 3.04 7.11 2.72
C ILE A 76 4.37 6.60 3.27
N ARG A 77 5.22 7.50 3.77
CA ARG A 77 6.55 7.15 4.33
C ARG A 77 6.44 6.11 5.43
N ARG A 78 5.44 6.25 6.29
CA ARG A 78 5.17 5.29 7.36
C ARG A 78 4.81 3.91 6.82
N ILE A 79 3.93 3.83 5.82
CA ILE A 79 3.58 2.57 5.17
C ILE A 79 4.80 1.96 4.47
N GLU A 80 5.60 2.76 3.76
CA GLU A 80 6.82 2.27 3.10
C GLU A 80 7.83 1.74 4.11
N TYR A 81 8.00 2.43 5.24
CA TYR A 81 8.82 1.96 6.35
C TYR A 81 8.31 0.62 6.90
N TRP A 82 7.00 0.48 7.16
CA TRP A 82 6.41 -0.80 7.59
C TRP A 82 6.72 -1.93 6.61
N LEU A 83 6.49 -1.70 5.32
CA LEU A 83 6.78 -2.69 4.28
C LEU A 83 8.27 -3.06 4.22
N GLN A 84 9.17 -2.12 4.49
CA GLN A 84 10.61 -2.37 4.55
C GLN A 84 11.04 -3.31 5.69
N LEU A 85 10.26 -3.40 6.77
CA LEU A 85 10.49 -4.34 7.87
C LEU A 85 10.22 -5.80 7.48
N LEU A 86 9.57 -6.03 6.33
CA LEU A 86 9.20 -7.36 5.87
C LEU A 86 10.21 -7.90 4.85
N PRO A 87 10.47 -9.23 4.88
CA PRO A 87 11.11 -9.94 3.80
C PRO A 87 10.42 -9.68 2.46
N LEU A 88 11.19 -9.70 1.37
CA LEU A 88 10.73 -9.38 0.02
C LEU A 88 9.43 -10.12 -0.36
N ARG A 89 9.36 -11.42 -0.11
CA ARG A 89 8.18 -12.24 -0.46
C ARG A 89 6.94 -11.90 0.36
N GLN A 90 7.11 -11.59 1.65
CA GLN A 90 5.99 -11.14 2.50
C GLN A 90 5.50 -9.76 2.05
N ARG A 91 6.42 -8.85 1.70
CA ARG A 91 6.11 -7.53 1.16
C ARG A 91 5.32 -7.61 -0.15
N GLU A 92 5.80 -8.42 -1.09
CA GLU A 92 5.15 -8.66 -2.38
C GLU A 92 3.74 -9.24 -2.20
N ALA A 93 3.59 -10.26 -1.34
CA ALA A 93 2.29 -10.86 -1.05
C ALA A 93 1.31 -9.85 -0.41
N ILE A 94 1.77 -9.03 0.54
CA ILE A 94 0.97 -7.95 1.13
C ILE A 94 0.55 -6.93 0.07
N PHE A 95 1.47 -6.55 -0.82
CA PHE A 95 1.15 -5.62 -1.88
C PHE A 95 -0.02 -6.12 -2.72
N TRP A 96 0.06 -7.36 -3.21
CA TRP A 96 -1.00 -7.91 -4.06
C TRP A 96 -2.30 -8.22 -3.32
N ARG A 97 -2.23 -8.62 -2.04
CA ARG A 97 -3.41 -9.05 -1.29
C ARG A 97 -4.12 -7.92 -0.55
N ILE A 98 -3.40 -6.89 -0.10
CA ILE A 98 -3.93 -5.89 0.82
C ILE A 98 -3.87 -4.49 0.21
N ILE A 99 -2.76 -4.13 -0.43
CA ILE A 99 -2.62 -2.79 -1.00
C ILE A 99 -3.52 -2.67 -2.22
N ASN A 100 -4.42 -1.70 -2.17
CA ASN A 100 -5.33 -1.44 -3.26
C ASN A 100 -4.58 -0.97 -4.51
N HIS A 101 -4.63 -1.75 -5.59
CA HIS A 101 -4.05 -1.39 -6.89
C HIS A 101 -5.10 -1.06 -7.97
N ASP A 102 -6.41 -1.32 -7.76
CA ASP A 102 -7.46 -1.18 -8.80
C ASP A 102 -8.75 -0.41 -8.41
N PHE A 103 -8.94 -0.03 -7.14
CA PHE A 103 -10.08 0.75 -6.62
C PHE A 103 -11.48 0.17 -6.81
N GLU A 104 -11.62 -1.13 -7.08
CA GLU A 104 -12.94 -1.78 -7.00
C GLU A 104 -13.35 -1.91 -5.52
N LEU A 105 -14.57 -1.51 -5.15
CA LEU A 105 -15.10 -1.74 -3.80
C LEU A 105 -15.31 -3.24 -3.60
N CYS A 106 -14.92 -3.77 -2.44
CA CYS A 106 -15.22 -5.15 -2.11
C CYS A 106 -16.67 -5.26 -1.62
N ASN A 107 -17.50 -5.99 -2.38
CA ASN A 107 -18.86 -6.34 -2.01
C ASN A 107 -19.07 -7.87 -1.89
N SER A 108 -18.00 -8.67 -1.92
CA SER A 108 -18.05 -10.14 -1.90
C SER A 108 -17.36 -10.76 -0.68
N VAL A 109 -17.71 -12.01 -0.38
CA VAL A 109 -17.16 -12.79 0.74
C VAL A 109 -15.65 -13.02 0.61
N GLU A 110 -15.13 -13.09 -0.62
CA GLU A 110 -13.72 -13.36 -0.96
C GLU A 110 -12.73 -12.28 -0.48
N CYS A 111 -13.23 -11.07 -0.14
CA CYS A 111 -12.42 -10.04 0.49
C CYS A 111 -13.04 -9.53 1.79
N SER A 112 -13.63 -10.43 2.59
CA SER A 112 -14.03 -10.14 3.97
C SER A 112 -12.88 -9.48 4.75
N GLY A 113 -13.15 -8.34 5.42
CA GLY A 113 -12.15 -7.54 6.13
C GLY A 113 -11.40 -6.51 5.29
N LEU A 114 -11.61 -6.48 3.96
CA LEU A 114 -11.00 -5.53 3.03
C LEU A 114 -12.06 -4.55 2.50
N LYS A 115 -11.74 -3.24 2.46
CA LYS A 115 -12.58 -2.20 1.86
C LYS A 115 -12.55 -2.21 0.33
N TYR A 116 -11.38 -2.48 -0.25
CA TYR A 116 -11.18 -2.53 -1.70
C TYR A 116 -10.80 -3.95 -2.12
N LYS A 117 -11.26 -4.35 -3.30
CA LYS A 117 -10.89 -5.61 -3.95
C LYS A 117 -9.42 -5.56 -4.35
N THR A 118 -8.77 -6.69 -4.17
CA THR A 118 -7.36 -6.96 -4.46
C THR A 118 -7.28 -8.37 -5.06
N LEU A 119 -6.10 -8.80 -5.49
CA LEU A 119 -5.95 -10.15 -6.03
C LEU A 119 -6.33 -11.22 -4.98
N SER A 120 -6.98 -12.27 -5.44
CA SER A 120 -7.22 -13.49 -4.67
C SER A 120 -5.92 -14.25 -4.43
N TYR A 121 -5.86 -15.09 -3.39
CA TYR A 121 -4.66 -15.90 -3.13
C TYR A 121 -4.25 -16.77 -4.33
N ARG A 122 -5.23 -17.24 -5.11
CA ARG A 122 -5.02 -17.98 -6.36
C ARG A 122 -4.30 -17.15 -7.43
N GLU A 123 -4.79 -15.95 -7.70
CA GLU A 123 -4.16 -15.05 -8.69
C GLU A 123 -2.75 -14.66 -8.25
N ILE A 124 -2.56 -14.39 -6.96
CA ILE A 124 -1.24 -14.07 -6.40
C ILE A 124 -0.29 -15.26 -6.50
N ALA A 125 -0.76 -16.47 -6.20
CA ALA A 125 0.01 -17.70 -6.32
C ALA A 125 0.54 -17.90 -7.75
N GLN A 126 -0.32 -17.70 -8.75
CA GLN A 126 0.07 -17.73 -10.17
C GLN A 126 1.11 -16.64 -10.48
N LYS A 127 0.89 -15.41 -10.02
CA LYS A 127 1.76 -14.27 -10.28
C LYS A 127 3.15 -14.40 -9.66
N MET A 128 3.22 -14.95 -8.44
CA MET A 128 4.46 -15.17 -7.70
C MET A 128 5.13 -16.52 -8.02
N ASN A 129 4.49 -17.38 -8.82
CA ASN A 129 4.88 -18.76 -9.07
C ASN A 129 5.05 -19.58 -7.76
N LEU A 130 4.02 -19.54 -6.91
CA LEU A 130 3.94 -20.22 -5.61
C LEU A 130 2.62 -21.00 -5.51
N ASN A 131 2.45 -21.78 -4.44
CA ASN A 131 1.13 -22.32 -4.10
C ASN A 131 0.34 -21.34 -3.22
N GLU A 132 -1.00 -21.46 -3.24
CA GLU A 132 -1.91 -20.57 -2.52
C GLU A 132 -1.67 -20.54 -1.00
N LYS A 133 -1.35 -21.71 -0.41
CA LYS A 133 -1.08 -21.82 1.04
C LYS A 133 0.15 -21.01 1.44
N THR A 134 1.22 -21.06 0.65
CA THR A 134 2.44 -20.28 0.88
C THR A 134 2.16 -18.79 0.78
N VAL A 135 1.35 -18.33 -0.20
CA VAL A 135 0.96 -16.92 -0.28
C VAL A 135 0.14 -16.51 0.95
N TRP A 136 -0.83 -17.34 1.36
CA TRP A 136 -1.62 -17.08 2.55
C TRP A 136 -0.73 -16.93 3.79
N THR A 137 0.22 -17.84 3.99
CA THR A 137 1.20 -17.78 5.09
C THR A 137 2.03 -16.50 5.04
N TYR A 138 2.53 -16.11 3.87
CA TYR A 138 3.30 -14.86 3.72
C TYR A 138 2.48 -13.61 4.07
N VAL A 139 1.19 -13.59 3.74
CA VAL A 139 0.30 -12.49 4.11
C VAL A 139 0.04 -12.48 5.63
N GLN A 140 -0.29 -13.61 6.23
CA GLN A 140 -0.56 -13.68 7.68
C GLN A 140 0.67 -13.31 8.51
N GLU A 141 1.80 -13.98 8.28
CA GLU A 141 3.05 -13.68 8.98
C GLU A 141 3.51 -12.23 8.75
N GLY A 142 3.26 -11.71 7.54
CA GLY A 142 3.56 -10.32 7.23
C GLY A 142 2.72 -9.35 8.07
N VAL A 143 1.40 -9.56 8.15
CA VAL A 143 0.50 -8.73 8.97
C VAL A 143 0.82 -8.84 10.46
N GLU A 144 1.09 -10.04 10.97
CA GLU A 144 1.47 -10.28 12.37
C GLU A 144 2.76 -9.53 12.72
N LYS A 145 3.81 -9.65 11.90
CA LYS A 145 5.06 -8.89 12.10
C LYS A 145 4.83 -7.40 12.10
N LEU A 146 3.99 -6.89 11.20
CA LEU A 146 3.64 -5.47 11.21
C LEU A 146 2.89 -5.10 12.50
N ALA A 147 1.91 -5.90 12.93
CA ALA A 147 1.14 -5.65 14.13
C ALA A 147 2.02 -5.60 15.39
N GLU A 148 2.95 -6.54 15.52
CA GLU A 148 3.95 -6.54 16.58
C GLU A 148 4.77 -5.26 16.51
N LYS A 149 5.44 -4.98 15.38
CA LYS A 149 6.35 -3.83 15.27
C LYS A 149 5.66 -2.47 15.43
N VAL A 150 4.45 -2.31 14.89
CA VAL A 150 3.67 -1.08 15.02
C VAL A 150 3.19 -0.87 16.45
N SER A 151 2.84 -1.93 17.19
CA SER A 151 2.41 -1.80 18.59
C SER A 151 3.50 -1.20 19.51
N TYR A 152 4.78 -1.37 19.15
CA TYR A 152 5.91 -0.76 19.86
C TYR A 152 6.22 0.68 19.43
N ILE A 153 5.88 1.08 18.20
CA ILE A 153 6.32 2.35 17.59
C ILE A 153 5.21 3.41 17.58
N ASP A 154 3.98 2.98 17.29
CA ASP A 154 2.81 3.84 17.14
C ASP A 154 1.66 3.21 17.93
N LYS A 155 1.48 3.57 19.21
CA LYS A 155 0.24 3.20 19.91
C LYS A 155 -0.93 3.81 19.13
N PRO A 156 -1.91 3.02 18.64
CA PRO A 156 -3.10 3.60 18.05
C PRO A 156 -3.77 4.50 19.10
N PRO A 157 -4.34 5.65 18.71
CA PRO A 157 -5.04 6.51 19.65
C PRO A 157 -6.13 5.69 20.34
N GLN A 158 -5.99 5.53 21.66
CA GLN A 158 -7.05 4.97 22.49
C GLN A 158 -8.20 5.99 22.42
N LYS A 159 -9.32 5.57 21.84
CA LYS A 159 -10.55 6.37 21.85
C LYS A 159 -11.09 6.45 23.27
#